data_AF-A0A518DDD2-F1
#
_entry.id   AF-A0A518DDD2-F1
#
_cell.length_a   1.000
_cell.length_b   1.000
_cell.length_c   1.000
_cell.angle_alpha   90.00
_cell.angle_beta   90.00
_cell.angle_gamma   90.00
#
_symmetry.space_group_name_H-M   'P 1'
#
loop_
_entity.id
_entity.type
_entity.pdbx_description
1 polymer ?
#
loop_
_entity_poly.entity_id
_entity_poly.type
_entity_poly.pdbx_seq_one_letter_code
_entity_poly.pdbx_strand_id
1 'polypeptide(L)'
;MSFYRAPAVPKRTGYNLVITALPLREVWNDENETVATEREADLNEGEIRDLLRLGPVQFVVAETAAPPQWVPVAEAFDFWKSEIRPHLADPAEESFDLTAFPDEYCYLATRWQWDGTEPLVVLRTFH
;
A
#
# COMPACT_ATOMS: atom_id res chain seq x y z
N MET A 1 -49.16 10.51 -13.44
CA MET A 1 -48.38 9.88 -12.35
C MET A 1 -46.91 10.16 -12.64
N SER A 2 -46.36 11.23 -12.06
CA SER A 2 -44.92 11.54 -12.17
C SER A 2 -44.19 10.93 -10.98
N PHE A 3 -43.29 10.00 -11.25
CA PHE A 3 -42.34 9.51 -10.26
C PHE A 3 -41.24 10.58 -10.11
N TYR A 4 -41.26 11.32 -9.01
CA TYR A 4 -40.12 12.14 -8.59
C TYR A 4 -38.99 11.18 -8.19
N ARG A 5 -37.96 11.08 -9.02
CA ARG A 5 -36.69 10.42 -8.68
C ARG A 5 -35.95 11.38 -7.76
N ALA A 6 -35.80 11.02 -6.48
CA ALA A 6 -35.00 11.80 -5.55
C ALA A 6 -33.57 11.96 -6.13
N PRO A 7 -32.96 13.15 -6.06
CA PRO A 7 -31.56 13.29 -6.42
C PRO A 7 -30.73 12.42 -5.47
N ALA A 8 -29.77 11.67 -6.03
CA ALA A 8 -28.78 10.97 -5.23
C ALA A 8 -28.11 11.99 -4.29
N VAL A 9 -28.23 11.75 -2.99
CA VAL A 9 -27.54 12.53 -1.97
C VAL A 9 -26.04 12.40 -2.26
N PRO A 10 -25.29 13.49 -2.47
CA PRO A 10 -23.84 13.37 -2.54
C PRO A 10 -23.35 12.84 -1.20
N LYS A 11 -22.72 11.65 -1.18
CA LYS A 11 -22.00 11.15 -0.01
C LYS A 11 -20.92 12.20 0.31
N ARG A 12 -21.17 13.04 1.30
CA ARG A 12 -20.24 14.06 1.77
C ARG A 12 -19.14 13.37 2.58
N THR A 13 -17.92 13.42 2.03
CA THR A 13 -16.62 13.53 2.73
C THR A 13 -16.44 12.66 3.97
N GLY A 14 -15.90 11.45 3.77
CA GLY A 14 -15.10 10.80 4.81
C GLY A 14 -13.81 11.59 5.03
N TYR A 15 -13.42 11.81 6.28
CA TYR A 15 -12.10 12.35 6.61
C TYR A 15 -11.06 11.36 6.12
N ASN A 16 -10.08 11.77 5.32
CA ASN A 16 -8.98 10.88 4.95
C ASN A 16 -8.22 10.50 6.22
N LEU A 17 -8.23 9.23 6.61
CA LEU A 17 -7.37 8.74 7.67
C LEU A 17 -5.92 8.93 7.23
N VAL A 18 -5.11 9.56 8.07
CA VAL A 18 -3.68 9.77 7.84
C VAL A 18 -2.87 8.82 8.69
N ILE A 19 -1.76 8.33 8.16
CA ILE A 19 -0.86 7.44 8.88
C ILE A 19 -0.09 8.28 9.91
N THR A 20 -0.34 8.03 11.20
CA THR A 20 0.27 8.81 12.29
C THR A 20 1.47 8.12 12.94
N ALA A 21 1.67 6.83 12.71
CA ALA A 21 2.78 6.06 13.27
C ALA A 21 3.13 4.84 12.41
N LEU A 22 4.42 4.48 12.41
CA LEU A 22 4.96 3.23 11.88
C LEU A 22 5.56 2.40 13.05
N PRO A 23 5.44 1.06 13.05
CA PRO A 23 4.76 0.24 12.05
C PRO A 23 3.23 0.40 12.12
N LEU A 24 2.60 0.34 10.94
CA LEU A 24 1.13 0.27 10.83
C LEU A 24 0.61 -0.93 11.62
N ARG A 25 -0.55 -0.74 12.27
CA ARG A 25 -1.30 -1.81 12.95
C ARG A 25 -2.49 -2.31 12.16
N GLU A 26 -2.99 -1.47 11.28
CA GLU A 26 -4.12 -1.76 10.42
C GLU A 26 -3.99 -0.95 9.13
N VAL A 27 -4.65 -1.40 8.06
CA VAL A 27 -4.71 -0.75 6.76
C VAL A 27 -6.17 -0.43 6.46
N TRP A 28 -6.43 0.74 5.91
CA TRP A 28 -7.78 1.23 5.59
C TRP A 28 -7.96 1.42 4.09
N ASN A 29 -9.16 1.15 3.59
CA ASN A 29 -9.56 1.46 2.21
C ASN A 29 -10.01 2.93 2.06
N ASP A 30 -10.37 3.32 0.84
CA ASP A 30 -10.86 4.68 0.52
C ASP A 30 -12.19 5.04 1.22
N GLU A 31 -12.91 4.05 1.77
CA GLU A 31 -14.12 4.25 2.58
C GLU A 31 -13.82 4.35 4.09
N ASN A 32 -12.53 4.37 4.47
CA ASN A 32 -12.02 4.33 5.85
C ASN A 32 -12.37 3.05 6.62
N GLU A 33 -12.68 1.96 5.91
CA GLU A 33 -12.90 0.67 6.53
C GLU A 33 -11.56 -0.05 6.72
N THR A 34 -11.35 -0.62 7.91
CA THR A 34 -10.20 -1.47 8.17
C THR A 34 -10.30 -2.74 7.32
N VAL A 35 -9.32 -2.96 6.45
CA VAL A 35 -9.28 -4.11 5.52
C VAL A 35 -8.17 -5.10 5.82
N ALA A 36 -7.17 -4.71 6.61
CA ALA A 36 -6.10 -5.60 7.07
C ALA A 36 -5.65 -5.21 8.47
N THR A 37 -5.38 -6.18 9.33
CA THR A 37 -4.94 -5.95 10.72
C THR A 37 -3.74 -6.82 11.13
N GLU A 38 -3.37 -7.79 10.29
CA GLU A 38 -2.31 -8.74 10.61
C GLU A 38 -1.20 -8.67 9.56
N ARG A 39 -0.02 -8.21 10.00
CA ARG A 39 1.23 -8.28 9.23
C ARG A 39 1.77 -9.70 9.32
N GLU A 40 1.96 -10.34 8.17
CA GLU A 40 2.44 -11.72 8.08
C GLU A 40 3.97 -11.82 8.06
N ALA A 41 4.61 -11.07 7.16
CA ALA A 41 6.05 -11.17 6.94
C ALA A 41 6.63 -9.90 6.31
N ASP A 42 7.93 -9.66 6.51
CA ASP A 42 8.70 -8.78 5.64
C ASP A 42 8.94 -9.43 4.28
N LEU A 43 9.04 -8.62 3.22
CA LEU A 43 9.28 -9.10 1.87
C LEU A 43 10.53 -8.46 1.27
N ASN A 44 11.42 -9.28 0.72
CA ASN A 44 12.54 -8.83 -0.11
C ASN A 44 12.17 -8.76 -1.61
N GLU A 45 13.11 -8.30 -2.44
CA GLU A 45 12.89 -8.13 -3.89
C GLU A 45 12.47 -9.44 -4.59
N GLY A 46 13.08 -10.56 -4.19
CA GLY A 46 12.80 -11.88 -4.76
C GLY A 46 11.38 -12.34 -4.45
N GLU A 47 10.94 -12.16 -3.21
CA GLU A 47 9.61 -12.58 -2.76
C GLU A 47 8.50 -11.77 -3.43
N ILE A 48 8.66 -10.44 -3.57
CA ILE A 48 7.69 -9.60 -4.29
C ILE A 48 7.64 -9.99 -5.77
N ARG A 49 8.81 -10.24 -6.37
CA ARG A 49 8.90 -10.70 -7.77
C ARG A 49 8.19 -12.03 -7.98
N ASP A 50 8.30 -12.95 -7.03
CA ASP A 50 7.63 -14.24 -7.11
C ASP A 50 6.11 -14.10 -6.90
N LEU A 51 5.65 -13.22 -6.01
CA LEU A 51 4.22 -12.88 -5.89
C LEU A 51 3.65 -12.37 -7.22
N LEU A 52 4.33 -11.42 -7.86
CA LEU A 52 3.91 -10.85 -9.16
C LEU A 52 3.92 -11.88 -10.30
N ARG A 53 4.70 -12.96 -10.19
CA ARG A 53 4.68 -14.07 -11.17
C ARG A 53 3.50 -15.01 -10.96
N LEU A 54 3.02 -15.14 -9.73
CA LEU A 54 1.90 -16.02 -9.40
C LEU A 54 0.56 -15.40 -9.79
N GLY A 55 0.46 -14.07 -9.81
CA GLY A 55 -0.75 -13.38 -10.22
C GLY A 55 -0.76 -11.90 -9.86
N PRO A 56 -1.94 -11.28 -9.89
CA PRO A 56 -2.12 -9.91 -9.44
C PRO A 56 -1.71 -9.74 -7.98
N VAL A 57 -1.21 -8.56 -7.64
CA VAL A 57 -0.80 -8.17 -6.27
C VAL A 57 -1.39 -6.78 -6.01
N GLN A 58 -1.93 -6.57 -4.81
CA GLN A 58 -2.39 -5.27 -4.37
C GLN A 58 -1.27 -4.59 -3.58
N PHE A 59 -0.81 -3.43 -4.07
CA PHE A 59 0.14 -2.59 -3.34
C PHE A 59 -0.57 -1.46 -2.62
N VAL A 60 -0.10 -1.13 -1.42
CA VAL A 60 -0.50 0.06 -0.67
C VAL A 60 0.75 0.78 -0.20
N VAL A 61 0.90 2.05 -0.57
CA VAL A 61 1.96 2.91 -0.06
C VAL A 61 1.52 3.57 1.22
N ALA A 62 2.38 3.47 2.23
CA ALA A 62 2.17 3.93 3.58
C ALA A 62 3.23 4.98 3.95
N GLU A 63 2.86 6.25 3.80
CA GLU A 63 3.70 7.39 4.15
C GLU A 63 3.13 8.11 5.38
N THR A 64 4.01 8.52 6.30
CA THR A 64 3.59 9.23 7.52
C THR A 64 3.00 10.59 7.15
N ALA A 65 1.90 10.98 7.82
CA ALA A 65 1.13 12.19 7.56
C ALA A 65 0.40 12.24 6.19
N ALA A 66 0.34 11.12 5.46
CA ALA A 66 -0.46 10.96 4.25
C ALA A 66 -1.51 9.84 4.43
N PRO A 67 -2.60 9.85 3.64
CA PRO A 67 -3.49 8.70 3.55
C PRO A 67 -2.80 7.50 2.85
N PRO A 68 -3.20 6.25 3.13
CA PRO A 68 -2.73 5.09 2.39
C PRO A 68 -3.04 5.26 0.91
N GLN A 69 -2.02 5.11 0.04
CA GLN A 69 -2.21 5.18 -1.40
C GLN A 69 -2.32 3.76 -1.96
N TRP A 70 -3.52 3.41 -2.41
CA TRP A 70 -3.81 2.16 -3.09
C TRP A 70 -3.36 2.23 -4.55
N VAL A 71 -2.48 1.32 -4.95
CA VAL A 71 -2.05 1.21 -6.34
C VAL A 71 -3.04 0.32 -7.08
N PRO A 72 -3.63 0.77 -8.20
CA PRO A 72 -4.52 -0.09 -8.98
C PRO A 72 -3.82 -1.39 -9.37
N VAL A 73 -4.49 -2.53 -9.19
CA VAL A 73 -3.94 -3.86 -9.52
C VAL A 73 -3.45 -3.95 -10.98
N ALA A 74 -4.11 -3.25 -11.90
CA ALA A 74 -3.72 -3.18 -13.31
C ALA A 74 -2.37 -2.47 -13.54
N GLU A 75 -1.96 -1.59 -12.61
CA GLU A 75 -0.72 -0.82 -12.64
C GLU A 75 0.37 -1.44 -11.77
N ALA A 76 0.06 -2.49 -11.00
CA ALA A 76 0.95 -3.07 -10.00
C ALA A 76 2.32 -3.51 -10.56
N PHE A 77 2.34 -4.09 -11.77
CA PHE A 77 3.60 -4.53 -12.39
C PHE A 77 4.49 -3.36 -12.83
N ASP A 78 3.87 -2.33 -13.42
CA ASP A 78 4.61 -1.14 -13.87
C ASP A 78 5.11 -0.36 -12.65
N PHE A 79 4.25 -0.16 -11.64
CA PHE A 79 4.61 0.46 -10.37
C PHE A 79 5.72 -0.31 -9.64
N TRP A 80 5.66 -1.65 -9.61
CA TRP A 80 6.77 -2.47 -9.11
C TRP A 80 8.08 -2.16 -9.82
N LYS A 81 8.07 -2.10 -11.14
CA LYS A 81 9.28 -1.98 -11.96
C LYS A 81 9.89 -0.57 -11.90
N SER A 82 9.05 0.46 -11.93
CA SER A 82 9.50 1.86 -11.99
C SER A 82 9.72 2.49 -10.63
N GLU A 83 8.92 2.11 -9.63
CA GLU A 83 8.89 2.78 -8.32
C GLU A 83 9.41 1.87 -7.21
N ILE A 84 8.78 0.72 -6.97
CA ILE A 84 9.10 -0.09 -5.78
C ILE A 84 10.52 -0.64 -5.88
N ARG A 85 10.84 -1.34 -6.98
CA ARG A 85 12.09 -2.08 -7.13
C ARG A 85 13.36 -1.23 -6.94
N PRO A 86 13.50 -0.02 -7.53
CA PRO A 86 14.68 0.80 -7.31
C PRO A 86 14.76 1.41 -5.90
N HIS A 87 13.64 1.50 -5.17
CA HIS A 87 13.56 2.07 -3.82
C HIS A 87 13.40 1.00 -2.72
N LEU A 88 13.44 -0.30 -3.05
CA LEU A 88 13.17 -1.35 -2.06
C LEU A 88 14.40 -1.63 -1.20
N ALA A 89 14.27 -1.42 0.10
CA ALA A 89 15.27 -1.83 1.08
C ALA A 89 15.17 -3.32 1.40
N ASP A 90 16.31 -3.96 1.67
CA ASP A 90 16.33 -5.35 2.14
C ASP A 90 15.91 -5.38 3.63
N PRO A 91 14.82 -6.08 3.99
CA PRO A 91 14.38 -6.17 5.38
C PRO A 91 15.37 -6.88 6.32
N ALA A 92 16.38 -7.58 5.80
CA ALA A 92 17.44 -8.19 6.60
C ALA A 92 18.48 -7.18 7.11
N GLU A 93 18.54 -5.97 6.53
CA GLU A 93 19.45 -4.92 6.95
C GLU A 93 18.91 -4.18 8.19
N GLU A 94 19.76 -3.94 9.19
CA GLU A 94 19.37 -3.25 10.43
C GLU A 94 19.17 -1.74 10.24
N SER A 95 19.76 -1.17 9.19
CA SER A 95 19.72 0.25 8.86
C SER A 95 19.94 0.46 7.37
N PHE A 96 19.44 1.56 6.82
CA PHE A 96 19.56 1.89 5.40
C PHE A 96 20.21 3.26 5.23
N ASP A 97 21.13 3.37 4.26
CA ASP A 97 21.65 4.66 3.80
C ASP A 97 20.75 5.18 2.69
N LEU A 98 19.99 6.24 2.97
CA LEU A 98 19.05 6.82 2.02
C LEU A 98 19.73 7.37 0.77
N THR A 99 21.01 7.77 0.85
CA THR A 99 21.77 8.26 -0.31
C THR A 99 22.07 7.17 -1.34
N ALA A 100 21.88 5.90 -0.97
CA ALA A 100 21.99 4.76 -1.88
C ALA A 100 20.73 4.53 -2.74
N PHE A 101 19.61 5.20 -2.42
CA PHE A 101 18.35 5.08 -3.14
C PHE A 101 18.09 6.33 -3.99
N PRO A 102 17.41 6.20 -5.14
CA PRO A 102 17.01 7.37 -5.91
C PRO A 102 16.09 8.27 -5.07
N ASP A 103 16.18 9.58 -5.31
CA ASP A 103 15.40 10.61 -4.61
C ASP A 103 15.52 10.57 -3.06
N GLU A 104 16.54 9.88 -2.54
CA GLU A 104 16.89 9.74 -1.12
C GLU A 104 15.76 9.18 -0.24
N TYR A 105 14.96 8.24 -0.77
CA TYR A 105 13.93 7.54 0.01
C TYR A 105 13.90 6.04 -0.29
N CYS A 106 13.34 5.25 0.63
CA CYS A 106 13.18 3.81 0.40
C CYS A 106 11.87 3.25 0.95
N TYR A 107 11.54 2.04 0.52
CA TYR A 107 10.42 1.25 1.01
C TYR A 107 10.88 0.05 1.82
N LEU A 108 10.21 -0.22 2.93
CA LEU A 108 10.14 -1.57 3.49
C LEU A 108 8.80 -2.21 3.15
N ALA A 109 8.86 -3.34 2.44
CA ALA A 109 7.68 -4.09 2.04
C ALA A 109 7.31 -5.13 3.09
N THR A 110 6.01 -5.21 3.37
CA THR A 110 5.43 -6.18 4.29
C THR A 110 4.20 -6.82 3.67
N ARG A 111 4.06 -8.13 3.84
CA ARG A 111 2.86 -8.86 3.47
C ARG A 111 1.83 -8.78 4.60
N TRP A 112 0.57 -8.64 4.24
CA TRP A 112 -0.54 -8.55 5.19
C TRP A 112 -1.64 -9.54 4.84
N GLN A 113 -2.29 -10.06 5.89
CA GLN A 113 -3.53 -10.81 5.78
C GLN A 113 -4.69 -9.82 5.67
N TRP A 114 -5.53 -10.01 4.65
CA TRP A 114 -6.63 -9.11 4.33
C TRP A 114 -7.73 -9.86 3.57
N ASP A 115 -8.90 -9.24 3.44
CA ASP A 115 -10.10 -9.86 2.85
C ASP A 115 -10.13 -9.87 1.30
N GLY A 116 -9.08 -9.36 0.65
CA GLY A 116 -8.96 -9.33 -0.81
C GLY A 116 -8.57 -10.67 -1.43
N THR A 117 -8.66 -10.78 -2.76
CA THR A 117 -8.39 -12.04 -3.48
C THR A 117 -6.92 -12.25 -3.82
N GLU A 118 -6.18 -11.16 -3.92
CA GLU A 118 -4.77 -11.08 -4.27
C GLU A 118 -3.92 -10.82 -3.03
N PRO A 119 -2.61 -11.11 -3.02
CA PRO A 119 -1.76 -10.75 -1.89
C PRO A 119 -1.71 -9.23 -1.67
N LEU A 120 -1.82 -8.79 -0.41
CA LEU A 120 -1.60 -7.40 -0.02
C LEU A 120 -0.15 -7.17 0.39
N VAL A 121 0.48 -6.21 -0.27
CA VAL A 121 1.83 -5.74 0.07
C VAL A 121 1.76 -4.27 0.47
N VAL A 122 2.10 -4.00 1.73
CA VAL A 122 2.18 -2.64 2.28
C VAL A 122 3.63 -2.17 2.25
N LEU A 123 3.84 -1.03 1.61
CA LEU A 123 5.13 -0.38 1.41
C LEU A 123 5.24 0.80 2.36
N ARG A 124 6.07 0.68 3.40
CA ARG A 124 6.32 1.78 4.33
C ARG A 124 7.42 2.67 3.77
N THR A 125 7.15 3.96 3.58
CA THR A 125 8.11 4.93 3.05
C THR A 125 9.01 5.48 4.16
N PHE A 126 10.30 5.60 3.89
CA PHE A 126 11.30 6.24 4.74
C PHE A 126 12.01 7.35 3.95
N HIS A 127 12.11 8.54 4.55
CA HIS A 127 12.78 9.74 4.05
C HIS A 127 13.85 10.20 5.05
#